data_AF-A0A385XIB1-F1
#
_entry.id   AF-A0A385XIB1-F1
#
_cell.length_a   1.000
_cell.length_b   1.000
_cell.length_c   1.000
_cell.angle_alpha   90.00
_cell.angle_beta   90.00
_cell.angle_gamma   90.00
#
_symmetry.space_group_name_H-M   'P 1'
#
loop_
_entity.id
_entity.type
_entity.pdbx_description
1 polymer ?
#
loop_
_entity_poly.entity_id
_entity_poly.type
_entity_poly.pdbx_seq_one_letter_code
_entity_poly.pdbx_strand_id
1 'polypeptide(L)'
;EIGENGFTGCGNKQPVIKKEGMSLIAFMKGEEESDGKVILNGERVHNILKKIVNEDAVFLGFDQKFTKPEWLILTVLLVPPPSVRPSIVMEGMLRAEDDLTHKLADIVKANTYLKKYELEGAPGHVVRDYEQLLQFHIATMIDNDISGQPQALQKSGRPLKSISARLKGKEGRVRGNLMGKRVDFSARSVI
;
A
#
# COMPACT_ATOMS: atom_id res chain seq x y z
N GLU A 1 31.73 -0.34 -19.39
CA GLU A 1 32.27 -0.99 -20.61
C GLU A 1 31.09 -1.42 -21.46
N ILE A 2 31.05 -0.98 -22.71
CA ILE A 2 30.02 -1.40 -23.68
C ILE A 2 30.44 -2.80 -24.14
N GLY A 3 29.61 -3.81 -23.90
CA GLY A 3 29.91 -5.17 -24.34
C GLY A 3 29.89 -5.27 -25.87
N GLU A 4 30.48 -6.33 -26.42
CA GLU A 4 30.66 -6.56 -27.87
C GLU A 4 29.37 -6.47 -28.71
N ASN A 5 28.19 -6.59 -28.08
CA ASN A 5 26.88 -6.48 -28.73
C ASN A 5 26.24 -5.08 -28.63
N GLY A 6 26.97 -4.06 -28.17
CA GLY A 6 26.44 -2.70 -27.98
C GLY A 6 25.56 -2.53 -26.73
N PHE A 7 25.37 -3.58 -25.93
CA PHE A 7 24.65 -3.53 -24.68
C PHE A 7 25.60 -3.34 -23.49
N THR A 8 25.29 -2.39 -22.61
CA THR A 8 25.89 -2.24 -21.29
C THR A 8 25.08 -3.02 -20.26
N GLY A 9 25.69 -3.90 -19.45
CA GLY A 9 24.96 -4.60 -18.39
C GLY A 9 25.61 -5.88 -17.87
N CYS A 10 24.94 -6.56 -16.93
CA CYS A 10 25.43 -7.75 -16.23
C CYS A 10 25.21 -9.09 -16.96
N GLY A 11 24.58 -9.10 -18.14
CA GLY A 11 24.35 -10.31 -18.93
C GLY A 11 23.28 -11.29 -18.41
N ASN A 12 22.66 -11.01 -17.26
CA ASN A 12 21.61 -11.86 -16.70
C ASN A 12 20.31 -11.81 -17.52
N LYS A 13 19.66 -12.98 -17.67
CA LYS A 13 18.33 -13.07 -18.29
C LYS A 13 17.29 -12.33 -17.46
N GLN A 14 16.40 -11.59 -18.12
CA GLN A 14 15.30 -10.90 -17.46
C GLN A 14 14.13 -11.87 -17.20
N PRO A 15 13.59 -11.93 -15.98
CA PRO A 15 12.42 -12.73 -15.70
C PRO A 15 11.15 -12.10 -16.29
N VAL A 16 10.17 -12.94 -16.60
CA VAL A 16 8.80 -12.49 -16.86
C VAL A 16 8.10 -12.30 -15.52
N ILE A 17 7.65 -11.08 -15.23
CA ILE A 17 6.97 -10.77 -13.97
C ILE A 17 5.45 -10.85 -14.18
N LYS A 18 4.76 -11.57 -13.30
CA LYS A 18 3.29 -11.61 -13.23
C LYS A 18 2.81 -11.15 -11.85
N LYS A 19 1.63 -10.53 -11.82
CA LYS A 19 0.95 -10.12 -10.59
C LYS A 19 -0.05 -11.20 -10.18
N GLU A 20 0.11 -11.74 -8.97
CA GLU A 20 -0.84 -12.67 -8.34
C GLU A 20 -1.34 -12.02 -7.04
N GLY A 21 -2.58 -11.51 -7.05
CA GLY A 21 -3.13 -10.77 -5.91
C GLY A 21 -2.32 -9.50 -5.59
N MET A 22 -1.73 -9.46 -4.40
CA MET A 22 -0.85 -8.37 -3.94
C MET A 22 0.64 -8.68 -4.13
N SER A 23 0.99 -9.88 -4.61
CA SER A 23 2.37 -10.31 -4.78
C SER A 23 2.81 -10.23 -6.25
N LEU A 24 4.11 -9.97 -6.44
CA LEU A 24 4.75 -10.04 -7.75
C LEU A 24 5.61 -11.29 -7.83
N ILE A 25 5.50 -12.01 -8.94
CA ILE A 25 6.18 -13.29 -9.14
C ILE A 25 7.00 -13.21 -10.41
N ALA A 26 8.29 -13.47 -10.27
CA ALA A 26 9.24 -13.56 -11.36
C ALA A 26 9.35 -15.02 -11.84
N PHE A 27 9.23 -15.21 -13.16
CA PHE A 27 9.44 -16.48 -13.85
C PHE A 27 10.66 -16.37 -14.75
N MET A 28 11.68 -17.20 -14.52
CA MET A 28 12.84 -17.27 -15.41
C MET A 28 12.48 -18.08 -16.66
N LYS A 29 12.62 -17.49 -17.85
CA LYS A 29 12.41 -18.22 -19.12
C LYS A 29 13.61 -19.14 -19.39
N GLY A 30 13.40 -20.45 -19.38
CA GLY A 30 14.39 -21.45 -19.83
C GLY A 30 14.46 -22.74 -19.03
N GLU A 31 13.73 -22.87 -17.92
CA GLU A 31 13.62 -24.11 -17.13
C GLU A 31 12.16 -24.56 -17.21
N GLU A 32 11.90 -25.71 -17.85
CA GLU A 32 10.55 -26.25 -18.07
C GLU A 32 9.92 -26.83 -16.79
N GLU A 33 10.66 -26.87 -15.69
CA GLU A 33 10.16 -27.29 -14.39
C GLU A 33 9.83 -26.09 -13.50
N SER A 34 8.88 -26.29 -12.59
CA SER A 34 8.35 -25.34 -11.60
C SER A 34 9.38 -24.63 -10.69
N ASP A 35 10.68 -24.88 -10.87
CA ASP A 35 11.80 -24.39 -10.06
C ASP A 35 12.14 -22.90 -10.30
N GLY A 36 11.66 -22.28 -11.38
CA GLY A 36 11.94 -20.88 -11.70
C GLY A 36 11.03 -19.83 -11.03
N LYS A 37 10.11 -20.22 -10.13
CA LYS A 37 9.13 -19.32 -9.51
C LYS A 37 9.74 -18.61 -8.29
N VAL A 38 10.04 -17.32 -8.44
CA VAL A 38 10.56 -16.49 -7.33
C VAL A 38 9.58 -15.39 -6.98
N ILE A 39 9.10 -15.38 -5.73
CA ILE A 39 8.30 -14.27 -5.19
C ILE A 39 9.23 -13.07 -4.98
N LEU A 40 8.83 -11.92 -5.48
CA LEU A 40 9.55 -10.66 -5.33
C LEU A 40 9.08 -9.95 -4.06
N ASN A 41 9.87 -10.05 -2.99
CA ASN A 41 9.61 -9.34 -1.74
C ASN A 41 9.83 -7.82 -1.89
N GLY A 42 9.19 -7.04 -1.01
CA GLY A 42 9.30 -5.58 -1.03
C GLY A 42 10.75 -5.08 -0.90
N GLU A 43 11.55 -5.72 -0.03
CA GLU A 43 12.97 -5.39 0.15
C GLU A 43 13.78 -5.59 -1.13
N ARG A 44 13.59 -6.72 -1.81
CA ARG A 44 14.30 -7.04 -3.05
C ARG A 44 13.98 -6.03 -4.14
N VAL A 45 12.70 -5.66 -4.28
CA VAL A 45 12.26 -4.65 -5.25
C VAL A 45 12.83 -3.27 -4.90
N HIS A 46 12.80 -2.88 -3.62
CA HIS A 46 13.38 -1.61 -3.17
C HIS A 46 14.88 -1.52 -3.49
N ASN A 47 15.65 -2.57 -3.22
CA ASN A 47 17.08 -2.63 -3.52
C ASN A 47 17.40 -2.58 -5.02
N ILE A 48 16.52 -3.12 -5.87
CA ILE A 48 16.66 -3.02 -7.34
C ILE A 48 16.37 -1.58 -7.78
N LEU A 49 15.27 -0.99 -7.33
CA LEU A 49 14.87 0.38 -7.70
C LEU A 49 15.88 1.44 -7.25
N LYS A 50 16.51 1.22 -6.09
CA LYS A 50 17.56 2.10 -5.55
C LYS A 50 18.86 2.08 -6.39
N LYS A 51 19.13 1.01 -7.13
CA LYS A 51 20.32 0.87 -7.98
C LYS A 51 20.14 1.51 -9.36
N ILE A 52 18.94 1.97 -9.70
CA ILE A 52 18.69 2.67 -10.97
C ILE A 52 19.45 4.00 -10.96
N VAL A 53 20.21 4.27 -12.01
CA VAL A 53 20.99 5.51 -12.15
C VAL A 53 20.02 6.68 -12.37
N ASN A 54 20.36 7.88 -11.88
CA ASN A 54 19.48 9.04 -11.99
C ASN A 54 19.14 9.38 -13.45
N GLU A 55 20.08 9.20 -14.38
CA GLU A 55 19.87 9.42 -15.82
C GLU A 55 18.77 8.49 -16.37
N ASP A 56 18.87 7.19 -16.08
CA ASP A 56 17.86 6.19 -16.43
C ASP A 56 16.50 6.48 -15.79
N ALA A 57 16.50 6.94 -14.53
CA ALA A 57 15.27 7.30 -13.83
C ALA A 57 14.54 8.45 -14.53
N VAL A 58 15.26 9.45 -15.05
CA VAL A 58 14.66 10.56 -15.82
C VAL A 58 14.04 10.05 -17.12
N PHE A 59 14.70 9.11 -17.83
CA PHE A 59 14.13 8.50 -19.04
C PHE A 59 12.84 7.69 -18.75
N LEU A 60 12.70 7.14 -17.55
CA LEU A 60 11.49 6.46 -17.08
C LEU A 60 10.38 7.44 -16.62
N GLY A 61 10.63 8.74 -16.60
CA GLY A 61 9.68 9.77 -16.18
C GLY A 61 9.72 10.13 -14.69
N PHE A 62 10.77 9.73 -13.98
CA PHE A 62 10.97 10.09 -12.57
C PHE A 62 11.76 11.40 -12.43
N ASP A 63 11.44 12.17 -11.40
CA ASP A 63 12.16 13.40 -11.03
C ASP A 63 13.04 13.13 -9.81
N GLN A 64 14.33 13.46 -9.90
CA GLN A 64 15.31 13.21 -8.84
C GLN A 64 14.95 13.88 -7.49
N LYS A 65 14.26 15.02 -7.54
CA LYS A 65 13.88 15.82 -6.35
C LYS A 65 12.54 15.38 -5.78
N PHE A 66 11.56 15.09 -6.64
CA PHE A 66 10.18 14.89 -6.21
C PHE A 66 9.69 13.44 -6.26
N THR A 67 10.23 12.60 -7.14
CA THR A 67 9.71 11.25 -7.39
C THR A 67 10.84 10.27 -7.67
N LYS A 68 11.54 9.80 -6.63
CA LYS A 68 12.52 8.72 -6.83
C LYS A 68 11.84 7.36 -7.01
N PRO A 69 12.36 6.47 -7.87
CA PRO A 69 11.77 5.14 -8.09
C PRO A 69 11.63 4.32 -6.79
N GLU A 70 12.63 4.38 -5.92
CA GLU A 70 12.66 3.66 -4.65
C GLU A 70 11.53 4.05 -3.68
N TRP A 71 10.95 5.24 -3.83
CA TRP A 71 9.85 5.76 -3.00
C TRP A 71 8.49 5.15 -3.32
N LEU A 72 8.39 4.39 -4.41
CA LEU A 72 7.20 3.57 -4.70
C LEU A 72 7.00 2.47 -3.65
N ILE A 73 8.08 2.05 -2.97
CA ILE A 73 8.02 1.09 -1.87
C ILE A 73 7.98 1.84 -0.55
N LEU A 74 6.91 1.64 0.22
CA LEU A 74 6.71 2.30 1.51
C LEU A 74 7.61 1.66 2.59
N THR A 75 8.63 2.39 3.03
CA THR A 75 9.49 2.01 4.17
C THR A 75 9.07 2.72 5.46
N VAL A 76 8.54 3.94 5.35
CA VAL A 76 8.03 4.74 6.46
C VAL A 76 6.59 5.15 6.16
N LEU A 77 5.67 4.77 7.04
CA LEU A 77 4.26 5.13 6.92
C LEU A 77 3.95 6.37 7.76
N LEU A 78 3.41 7.41 7.12
CA LEU A 78 2.99 8.62 7.81
C LEU A 78 1.66 8.41 8.54
N VAL A 79 1.60 8.80 9.81
CA VAL A 79 0.38 8.70 10.62
C VAL A 79 -0.39 10.01 10.56
N PRO A 80 -1.65 10.02 10.08
CA PRO A 80 -2.44 11.24 10.02
C PRO A 80 -2.80 11.75 11.42
N PRO A 81 -2.86 13.09 11.62
CA PRO A 81 -3.20 13.68 12.91
C PRO A 81 -4.69 13.46 13.27
N PRO A 82 -5.09 13.62 14.54
CA PRO A 82 -6.48 13.44 15.00
C PRO A 82 -7.53 14.24 14.22
N SER A 83 -7.16 15.38 13.62
CA SER A 83 -8.06 16.18 12.77
C SER A 83 -8.54 15.44 11.51
N VAL A 84 -7.77 14.47 11.01
CA VAL A 84 -8.11 13.64 9.84
C VAL A 84 -8.85 12.36 10.26
N ARG A 85 -8.63 11.91 11.51
CA ARG A 85 -9.20 10.69 12.12
C ARG A 85 -9.92 11.02 13.43
N PRO A 86 -11.08 11.71 13.37
CA PRO A 86 -11.74 12.23 14.55
C PRO A 86 -12.29 11.12 15.46
N SER A 87 -12.20 11.33 16.77
CA SER A 87 -12.84 10.47 17.77
C SER A 87 -14.17 11.09 18.19
N ILE A 88 -15.22 10.27 18.30
CA ILE A 88 -16.55 10.68 18.73
C ILE A 88 -16.78 10.16 20.14
N VAL A 89 -17.07 11.06 21.07
CA VAL A 89 -17.49 10.69 22.42
C VAL A 89 -19.01 10.50 22.39
N MET A 90 -19.47 9.30 22.72
CA MET A 90 -20.90 9.02 22.88
C MET A 90 -21.35 9.38 24.30
N GLU A 91 -22.66 9.34 24.57
CA GLU A 91 -23.18 9.60 25.90
C GLU A 91 -22.75 8.48 26.87
N GLY A 92 -22.11 8.85 27.99
CA GLY A 92 -21.32 7.92 28.82
C GLY A 92 -19.88 7.79 28.33
N MET A 93 -18.94 7.32 29.16
CA MET A 93 -17.48 7.28 28.88
C MET A 93 -17.03 6.45 27.64
N LEU A 94 -17.95 6.05 26.76
CA LEU A 94 -17.69 5.29 25.54
C LEU A 94 -17.17 6.21 24.42
N ARG A 95 -16.03 5.84 23.83
CA ARG A 95 -15.44 6.51 22.67
C ARG A 95 -15.57 5.63 21.43
N ALA A 96 -16.04 6.22 20.34
CA ALA A 96 -16.04 5.64 19.01
C ALA A 96 -14.92 6.29 18.18
N GLU A 97 -13.85 5.53 17.95
CA GLU A 97 -12.72 5.98 17.14
C GLU A 97 -13.00 5.84 15.64
N ASP A 98 -12.34 6.66 14.84
CA ASP A 98 -12.40 6.60 13.38
C ASP A 98 -11.84 5.26 12.83
N ASP A 99 -12.39 4.80 11.70
CA ASP A 99 -11.95 3.56 11.01
C ASP A 99 -10.44 3.54 10.72
N LEU A 100 -9.83 4.69 10.41
CA LEU A 100 -8.38 4.80 10.20
C LEU A 100 -7.60 4.53 11.49
N THR A 101 -8.10 4.97 12.65
CA THR A 101 -7.46 4.70 13.94
C THR A 101 -7.44 3.19 14.23
N HIS A 102 -8.55 2.49 13.97
CA HIS A 102 -8.60 1.03 14.10
C HIS A 102 -7.62 0.34 13.16
N LYS A 103 -7.58 0.77 11.88
CA LYS A 103 -6.67 0.16 10.91
C LYS A 103 -5.19 0.42 11.23
N LEU A 104 -4.85 1.62 11.69
CA LEU A 104 -3.50 1.96 12.14
C LEU A 104 -3.07 1.10 13.33
N ALA A 105 -3.97 0.82 14.27
CA ALA A 105 -3.69 -0.08 15.39
C ALA A 105 -3.37 -1.50 14.90
N ASP A 106 -4.09 -2.01 13.91
CA ASP A 106 -3.81 -3.33 13.32
C ASP A 106 -2.48 -3.35 12.56
N ILE A 107 -2.14 -2.28 11.82
CA ILE A 107 -0.84 -2.14 11.15
C ILE A 107 0.30 -2.18 12.18
N VAL A 108 0.19 -1.43 13.28
CA VAL A 108 1.22 -1.39 14.33
C VAL A 108 1.39 -2.76 14.99
N LYS A 109 0.29 -3.47 15.25
CA LYS A 109 0.32 -4.85 15.78
C LYS A 109 1.02 -5.80 14.82
N ALA A 110 0.59 -5.83 13.56
CA ALA A 110 1.19 -6.70 12.54
C ALA A 110 2.70 -6.42 12.38
N ASN A 111 3.10 -5.15 12.38
CA ASN A 111 4.51 -4.76 12.28
C ASN A 111 5.33 -5.18 13.51
N THR A 112 4.74 -5.07 14.71
CA THR A 112 5.42 -5.48 15.96
C THR A 112 5.57 -7.01 16.03
N TYR A 113 4.55 -7.75 15.59
CA TYR A 113 4.63 -9.21 15.49
C TYR A 113 5.66 -9.65 14.45
N LEU A 114 5.66 -9.06 13.25
CA LEU A 114 6.65 -9.35 12.21
C LEU A 114 8.08 -9.17 12.74
N LYS A 115 8.36 -8.02 13.36
CA LYS A 115 9.66 -7.73 13.97
C LYS A 115 10.03 -8.74 15.07
N LYS A 116 9.06 -9.14 15.90
CA LYS A 116 9.28 -10.12 16.95
C LYS A 116 9.65 -11.49 16.37
N TYR A 117 8.90 -11.97 15.38
CA TYR A 117 9.15 -13.28 14.76
C TYR A 117 10.46 -13.33 13.98
N GLU A 118 10.87 -12.22 13.34
CA GLU A 118 12.21 -12.12 12.74
C GLU A 118 13.32 -12.23 13.79
N LEU A 119 13.20 -11.54 14.92
CA LEU A 119 14.20 -11.58 16.00
C LEU A 119 14.28 -12.94 16.69
N GLU A 120 13.15 -13.65 16.82
CA GLU A 120 13.09 -14.99 17.41
C GLU A 120 13.57 -16.09 16.43
N GLY A 121 13.89 -15.73 15.19
CA GLY A 121 14.33 -16.69 14.18
C GLY A 121 13.22 -17.64 13.74
N ALA A 122 11.97 -17.14 13.69
CA ALA A 122 10.83 -17.93 13.25
C ALA A 122 11.06 -18.49 11.82
N PRO A 123 10.44 -19.64 11.47
CA PRO A 123 10.56 -20.20 10.13
C PRO A 123 10.16 -19.20 9.05
N GLY A 124 10.88 -19.21 7.92
CA GLY A 124 10.69 -18.21 6.86
C GLY A 124 9.28 -18.17 6.25
N HIS A 125 8.50 -19.26 6.32
CA HIS A 125 7.10 -19.23 5.89
C HIS A 125 6.21 -18.41 6.84
N VAL A 126 6.44 -18.49 8.16
CA VAL A 126 5.72 -17.70 9.16
C VAL A 126 6.00 -16.21 8.96
N VAL A 127 7.26 -15.84 8.74
CA VAL A 127 7.64 -14.43 8.48
C VAL A 127 6.94 -13.91 7.22
N ARG A 128 6.88 -14.71 6.15
CA ARG A 128 6.17 -14.35 4.91
C ARG A 128 4.66 -14.17 5.12
N ASP A 129 4.03 -15.00 5.94
CA ASP A 129 2.59 -14.85 6.24
C ASP A 129 2.31 -13.53 6.97
N TYR A 130 3.16 -13.15 7.93
CA TYR A 130 3.06 -11.85 8.61
C TYR A 130 3.44 -10.66 7.71
N GLU A 131 4.38 -10.84 6.77
CA GLU A 131 4.71 -9.83 5.74
C GLU A 131 3.49 -9.56 4.85
N GLN A 132 2.82 -10.62 4.37
CA GLN A 132 1.60 -10.51 3.58
C GLN A 132 0.45 -9.89 4.37
N LEU A 133 0.33 -10.22 5.66
CA LEU A 133 -0.66 -9.63 6.55
C LEU A 133 -0.42 -8.12 6.71
N LEU A 134 0.82 -7.70 6.96
CA LEU A 134 1.18 -6.29 7.04
C LEU A 134 0.86 -5.56 5.73
N GLN A 135 1.22 -6.17 4.60
CA GLN A 135 0.92 -5.63 3.27
C GLN A 135 -0.59 -5.48 3.06
N PHE A 136 -1.40 -6.48 3.44
CA PHE A 136 -2.86 -6.40 3.38
C PHE A 136 -3.40 -5.23 4.20
N HIS A 137 -2.91 -5.05 5.42
CA HIS A 137 -3.39 -3.95 6.28
C HIS A 137 -3.05 -2.57 5.72
N ILE A 138 -1.84 -2.38 5.18
CA ILE A 138 -1.43 -1.11 4.57
C ILE A 138 -2.24 -0.86 3.28
N ALA A 139 -2.38 -1.87 2.42
CA ALA A 139 -3.12 -1.75 1.17
C ALA A 139 -4.58 -1.36 1.41
N THR A 140 -5.28 -2.08 2.30
CA THR A 140 -6.70 -1.83 2.62
C THR A 140 -6.94 -0.52 3.39
N MET A 141 -5.93 0.05 4.04
CA MET A 141 -6.02 1.39 4.61
C MET A 141 -6.13 2.46 3.51
N ILE A 142 -5.37 2.30 2.43
CA ILE A 142 -5.34 3.23 1.30
C ILE A 142 -6.55 3.01 0.40
N ASP A 143 -6.78 1.76 0.00
CA ASP A 143 -7.90 1.36 -0.85
C ASP A 143 -8.44 -0.01 -0.40
N ASN A 144 -9.70 -0.05 0.00
CA ASN A 144 -10.33 -1.26 0.51
C ASN A 144 -11.12 -2.00 -0.58
N ASP A 145 -11.24 -1.41 -1.78
CA ASP A 145 -11.99 -1.98 -2.90
C ASP A 145 -11.05 -2.60 -3.95
N ILE A 146 -9.96 -3.22 -3.48
CA ILE A 146 -8.96 -3.87 -4.34
C ILE A 146 -9.56 -5.14 -4.96
N SER A 147 -9.62 -5.17 -6.29
CA SER A 147 -10.16 -6.32 -7.03
C SER A 147 -9.40 -7.61 -6.71
N GLY A 148 -10.14 -8.67 -6.40
CA GLY A 148 -9.59 -9.99 -6.08
C GLY A 148 -8.97 -10.11 -4.70
N GLN A 149 -9.17 -9.13 -3.82
CA GLN A 149 -8.78 -9.21 -2.40
C GLN A 149 -10.03 -9.10 -1.51
N PRO A 150 -10.05 -9.78 -0.35
CA PRO A 150 -11.14 -9.64 0.59
C PRO A 150 -11.16 -8.22 1.17
N GLN A 151 -12.37 -7.65 1.34
CA GLN A 151 -12.51 -6.35 1.98
C GLN A 151 -12.19 -6.47 3.48
N ALA A 152 -11.46 -5.49 4.00
CA ALA A 152 -11.25 -5.36 5.44
C ALA A 152 -12.55 -4.87 6.09
N LEU A 153 -13.07 -5.66 7.04
CA LEU A 153 -14.30 -5.39 7.77
C LEU A 153 -14.00 -4.91 9.19
N GLN A 154 -14.87 -4.03 9.70
CA GLN A 154 -14.92 -3.69 11.12
C GLN A 154 -15.52 -4.87 11.90
N LYS A 155 -15.39 -4.86 13.25
CA LYS A 155 -16.01 -5.87 14.13
C LYS A 155 -17.53 -6.01 13.93
N SER A 156 -18.19 -4.96 13.44
CA SER A 156 -19.63 -4.96 13.12
C SER A 156 -19.97 -5.62 11.78
N GLY A 157 -18.97 -6.08 11.01
CA GLY A 157 -19.15 -6.61 9.65
C GLY A 157 -19.26 -5.54 8.55
N ARG A 158 -19.29 -4.26 8.92
CA ARG A 158 -19.27 -3.14 7.96
C ARG A 158 -17.88 -3.01 7.31
N PRO A 159 -17.77 -2.79 5.99
CA PRO A 159 -16.50 -2.47 5.35
C PRO A 159 -15.85 -1.20 5.93
N LEU A 160 -14.54 -1.26 6.18
CA LEU A 160 -13.78 -0.11 6.65
C LEU A 160 -13.70 0.99 5.58
N LYS A 161 -13.88 2.25 6.00
CA LYS A 161 -13.79 3.40 5.08
C LYS A 161 -12.33 3.83 4.88
N SER A 162 -11.73 3.35 3.78
CA SER A 162 -10.36 3.68 3.35
C SER A 162 -10.16 5.15 2.99
N ILE A 163 -8.89 5.57 2.86
CA ILE A 163 -8.54 6.94 2.42
C ILE A 163 -9.12 7.22 1.03
N SER A 164 -9.00 6.28 0.09
CA SER A 164 -9.54 6.42 -1.27
C SER A 164 -11.07 6.57 -1.25
N ALA A 165 -11.77 5.80 -0.43
CA ALA A 165 -13.23 5.89 -0.28
C ALA A 165 -13.69 7.21 0.34
N ARG A 166 -12.83 7.90 1.11
CA ARG A 166 -13.12 9.26 1.61
C ARG A 166 -12.99 10.32 0.52
N LEU A 167 -12.11 10.12 -0.46
CA LEU A 167 -11.83 11.09 -1.52
C LEU A 167 -12.75 10.93 -2.74
N LYS A 168 -12.99 9.68 -3.16
CA LYS A 168 -13.74 9.31 -4.36
C LYS A 168 -15.26 9.28 -4.10
N GLY A 169 -16.04 9.30 -5.19
CA GLY A 169 -17.50 9.13 -5.16
C GLY A 169 -18.28 10.43 -5.00
N LYS A 170 -19.62 10.31 -5.02
CA LYS A 170 -20.54 11.46 -4.95
C LYS A 170 -20.46 12.20 -3.61
N GLU A 171 -20.37 11.43 -2.53
CA GLU A 171 -20.20 11.94 -1.16
C GLU A 171 -18.74 12.05 -0.72
N GLY A 172 -17.79 11.82 -1.64
CA GLY A 172 -16.37 11.98 -1.38
C GLY A 172 -15.98 13.44 -1.19
N ARG A 173 -14.83 13.70 -0.55
CA ARG A 173 -14.38 15.05 -0.22
C ARG A 173 -14.30 15.98 -1.44
N VAL A 174 -13.83 15.49 -2.58
CA VAL A 174 -13.67 16.33 -3.78
C VAL A 174 -15.02 16.87 -4.26
N ARG A 175 -16.00 15.99 -4.47
CA ARG A 175 -17.30 16.42 -4.98
C ARG A 175 -18.21 16.99 -3.88
N GLY A 176 -18.29 16.32 -2.74
CA GLY A 176 -19.22 16.63 -1.66
C GLY A 176 -18.78 17.74 -0.71
N ASN A 177 -17.49 18.10 -0.67
CA ASN A 177 -17.00 19.15 0.23
C ASN A 177 -16.31 20.31 -0.51
N LEU A 178 -15.60 20.03 -1.61
CA LEU A 178 -14.90 21.08 -2.37
C LEU A 178 -15.75 21.67 -3.50
N MET A 179 -16.50 20.84 -4.26
CA MET A 179 -17.33 21.33 -5.39
C MET A 179 -18.74 21.76 -4.98
N GLY A 180 -19.33 21.14 -3.97
CA GLY A 180 -20.69 21.46 -3.51
C GLY A 180 -20.79 21.37 -1.99
N LYS A 181 -20.59 22.49 -1.30
CA LYS A 181 -20.67 22.57 0.16
C LYS A 181 -22.03 23.11 0.58
N ARG A 182 -22.51 22.68 1.75
CA ARG A 182 -23.63 23.35 2.42
C ARG A 182 -23.22 24.77 2.80
N VAL A 183 -24.13 25.71 2.57
CA VAL A 183 -23.92 27.14 2.84
C VAL A 183 -24.85 27.58 3.97
N ASP A 184 -24.34 28.45 4.80
CA ASP A 184 -25.14 29.14 5.83
C ASP A 184 -26.03 30.20 5.17
N PHE A 185 -26.98 30.75 5.93
CA PHE A 185 -27.91 31.80 5.47
C PHE A 185 -28.78 31.41 4.26
N SER A 186 -29.21 30.15 4.18
CA SER A 186 -30.14 29.66 3.17
C SER A 186 -31.36 28.99 3.81
N ALA A 187 -32.54 29.15 3.20
CA ALA A 187 -33.78 28.51 3.62
C ALA A 187 -34.50 27.91 2.40
N ARG A 188 -35.29 26.85 2.63
CA ARG A 188 -36.08 26.17 1.60
C ARG A 188 -37.53 26.07 2.09
N SER A 189 -38.48 26.60 1.32
CA SER A 189 -39.93 26.48 1.56
C SER A 189 -40.64 26.02 0.29
N VAL A 190 -41.84 25.46 0.45
CA VAL A 190 -42.77 25.21 -0.67
C VAL A 190 -43.23 26.56 -1.24
N ILE A 191 -43.39 26.65 -2.56
CA ILE A 191 -43.89 27.83 -3.28
C ILE A 191 -45.40 27.87 -3.19
#